data_AF-A0A1V2YJH6-F1
#
_entry.id   AF-A0A1V2YJH6-F1
#
_cell.length_a   1.000
_cell.length_b   1.000
_cell.length_c   1.000
_cell.angle_alpha   90.00
_cell.angle_beta   90.00
_cell.angle_gamma   90.00
#
_symmetry.space_group_name_H-M   'P 1'
#
loop_
_entity.id
_entity.type
_entity.pdbx_description
1 polymer ?
#
loop_
_entity_poly.entity_id
_entity_poly.type
_entity_poly.pdbx_seq_one_letter_code
_entity_poly.pdbx_strand_id
1 'polypeptide(L)'
;MITKNYSYTYPSIKCLKTKMSDNVKKHVDFKEGYFYPFTCLSYDINEEIESHRAVQIISESGYKLTFKDDRLIEYFDIENIVVQQYLPSKEFL
;
A
#
# COMPACT_ATOMS: atom_id res chain seq x y z
N MET A 1 4.39 34.54 7.71
CA MET A 1 3.76 33.24 8.02
C MET A 1 4.79 32.15 7.75
N ILE A 2 5.09 31.28 8.72
CA ILE A 2 5.94 30.11 8.49
C ILE A 2 5.06 29.05 7.82
N THR A 3 5.23 28.84 6.52
CA THR A 3 4.59 27.75 5.81
C THR A 3 5.22 26.45 6.29
N LYS A 4 4.49 25.68 7.10
CA LYS A 4 4.94 24.33 7.46
C LYS A 4 4.88 23.48 6.20
N ASN A 5 6.03 23.11 5.65
CA ASN A 5 6.09 22.12 4.57
C ASN A 5 5.75 20.76 5.19
N TYR A 6 4.52 20.30 4.99
CA TYR A 6 4.10 18.97 5.42
C TYR A 6 4.78 17.95 4.51
N SER A 7 5.56 17.04 5.07
CA SER A 7 6.11 15.91 4.32
C SER A 7 6.10 14.68 5.21
N TYR A 8 5.73 13.53 4.66
CA TYR A 8 5.73 12.28 5.40
C TYR A 8 6.20 11.14 4.49
N THR A 9 7.04 10.26 5.03
CA THR A 9 7.49 9.05 4.35
C THR A 9 6.60 7.87 4.75
N TYR A 10 6.24 7.05 3.78
CA TYR A 10 5.39 5.88 3.99
C TYR A 10 5.92 4.69 3.20
N PRO A 11 5.85 3.48 3.76
CA PRO A 11 6.18 2.29 3.02
C PRO A 11 5.06 1.99 2.03
N SER A 12 5.43 1.41 0.89
CA SER A 12 4.51 1.07 -0.18
C SER A 12 4.90 -0.23 -0.84
N ILE A 13 3.89 -0.94 -1.32
CA ILE A 13 4.00 -2.26 -1.91
C ILE A 13 3.51 -2.23 -3.35
N LYS A 14 4.23 -2.89 -4.25
CA LYS A 14 3.88 -2.94 -5.68
C LYS A 14 2.73 -3.92 -5.91
N CYS A 15 1.70 -3.47 -6.61
CA CYS A 15 0.64 -4.32 -7.12
C CYS A 15 1.13 -5.13 -8.33
N LEU A 16 1.01 -6.45 -8.25
CA LEU A 16 1.38 -7.40 -9.30
C LEU A 16 0.21 -7.75 -10.22
N LYS A 17 -1.04 -7.59 -9.75
CA LYS A 17 -2.23 -8.02 -10.50
C LYS A 17 -3.41 -7.07 -10.27
N THR A 18 -3.96 -6.55 -11.36
CA THR A 18 -5.08 -5.58 -11.35
C THR A 18 -6.41 -6.21 -10.88
N LYS A 19 -6.68 -7.47 -11.21
CA LYS A 19 -7.99 -8.10 -10.95
C LYS A 19 -7.92 -9.08 -9.79
N MET A 20 -8.42 -8.68 -8.63
CA MET A 20 -8.84 -9.63 -7.60
C MET A 20 -10.13 -10.34 -8.03
N SER A 21 -10.21 -11.65 -7.78
CA SER A 21 -11.33 -12.57 -8.09
C SER A 21 -12.71 -11.90 -8.21
N ASP A 22 -13.52 -12.37 -9.18
CA ASP A 22 -14.87 -11.89 -9.54
C ASP A 22 -15.88 -11.75 -8.37
N ASN A 23 -15.60 -12.36 -7.22
CA ASN A 23 -16.42 -12.20 -6.01
C ASN A 23 -16.18 -10.88 -5.25
N VAL A 24 -15.07 -10.18 -5.50
CA VAL A 24 -14.82 -8.82 -5.00
C VAL A 24 -15.36 -7.85 -6.04
N LYS A 25 -16.69 -7.71 -6.07
CA LYS A 25 -17.38 -6.78 -6.99
C LYS A 25 -16.75 -5.37 -6.92
N LYS A 26 -16.24 -4.92 -8.08
CA LYS A 26 -16.26 -3.55 -8.63
C LYS A 26 -15.62 -2.38 -7.86
N HIS A 27 -15.13 -2.51 -6.63
CA HIS A 27 -14.77 -1.33 -5.80
C HIS A 27 -13.32 -1.30 -5.33
N VAL A 28 -12.45 -2.12 -5.92
CA VAL A 28 -11.05 -2.19 -5.52
C VAL A 28 -10.17 -1.85 -6.71
N ASP A 29 -9.72 -0.61 -6.73
CA ASP A 29 -8.96 0.00 -7.82
C ASP A 29 -7.45 -0.21 -7.57
N PHE A 30 -6.99 -1.46 -7.57
CA PHE A 30 -5.55 -1.73 -7.62
C PHE A 30 -5.13 -1.92 -9.06
N LYS A 31 -4.15 -1.14 -9.51
CA LYS A 31 -3.60 -1.19 -10.85
C LYS A 31 -2.24 -1.86 -10.82
N GLU A 32 -2.06 -2.86 -11.67
CA GLU A 32 -0.79 -3.55 -11.83
C GLU A 32 0.34 -2.56 -12.15
N GLY A 33 1.48 -2.75 -11.49
CA GLY A 33 2.66 -1.90 -11.60
C GLY A 33 2.67 -0.68 -10.68
N TYR A 34 1.55 -0.34 -10.04
CA TYR A 34 1.46 0.81 -9.13
C TYR A 34 1.82 0.41 -7.70
N PHE A 35 2.32 1.39 -6.94
CA PHE A 35 2.68 1.22 -5.55
C PHE A 35 1.61 1.81 -4.65
N TYR A 36 1.19 1.03 -3.66
CA TYR A 36 0.12 1.41 -2.74
C TYR A 36 0.65 1.50 -1.31
N PRO A 37 0.26 2.54 -0.55
CA PRO A 37 0.61 2.63 0.86
C PRO A 37 -0.13 1.56 1.66
N PHE A 38 0.50 1.12 2.74
CA PHE A 38 -0.11 0.18 3.68
C PHE A 38 0.21 0.58 5.12
N THR A 39 -0.66 0.20 6.06
CA THR A 39 -0.64 0.72 7.44
C THR A 39 -0.24 -0.29 8.51
N CYS A 40 -0.06 -1.57 8.17
CA CYS A 40 0.40 -2.59 9.11
C CYS A 40 1.42 -3.51 8.44
N LEU A 41 2.65 -3.46 8.93
CA LEU A 41 3.60 -4.55 8.85
C LEU A 41 4.06 -4.85 10.27
N SER A 42 3.74 -6.04 10.77
CA SER A 42 4.64 -6.63 11.74
C SER A 42 5.83 -7.10 10.94
N TYR A 43 6.95 -6.43 11.13
CA TYR A 43 8.21 -6.92 10.60
C TYR A 43 8.71 -8.01 11.53
N ASP A 44 9.33 -9.04 10.98
CA ASP A 44 10.07 -10.01 11.78
C ASP A 44 11.37 -9.36 12.32
N ILE A 45 12.17 -10.14 13.03
CA ILE A 45 13.45 -9.66 13.59
C ILE A 45 14.49 -9.28 12.52
N ASN A 46 14.26 -9.65 11.26
CA ASN A 46 15.13 -9.39 10.11
C ASN A 46 14.62 -8.21 9.26
N GLU A 47 13.60 -7.49 9.73
CA GLU A 47 12.94 -6.41 8.99
C GLU A 47 12.18 -6.90 7.72
N GLU A 48 11.91 -8.20 7.63
CA GLU A 48 11.09 -8.78 6.58
C GLU A 48 9.61 -8.72 6.96
N ILE A 49 8.72 -8.65 5.97
CA ILE A 49 7.27 -8.70 6.21
C ILE A 49 6.91 -10.06 6.79
N GLU A 50 6.32 -10.11 7.99
CA GLU A 50 5.61 -11.31 8.45
C GLU A 50 4.36 -11.50 7.58
N SER A 51 4.52 -12.27 6.51
CA SER A 51 3.45 -12.57 5.55
C SER A 51 2.22 -13.20 6.19
N HIS A 52 2.39 -13.78 7.41
CA HIS A 52 1.39 -14.42 8.28
C HIS A 52 0.50 -13.48 9.09
N ARG A 53 0.77 -12.17 9.02
CA ARG A 53 -0.09 -11.16 9.63
C ARG A 53 -0.88 -10.40 8.58
N ALA A 54 -2.09 -10.01 8.97
CA ALA A 54 -2.97 -9.29 8.07
C ALA A 54 -2.40 -7.91 7.72
N VAL A 55 -2.23 -7.63 6.42
CA VAL A 55 -1.72 -6.36 5.91
C VAL A 55 -2.87 -5.49 5.43
N GLN A 56 -2.88 -4.23 5.84
CA GLN A 56 -3.88 -3.25 5.43
C GLN A 56 -3.34 -2.34 4.34
N ILE A 57 -3.84 -2.47 3.12
CA ILE A 57 -3.44 -1.66 1.96
C ILE A 57 -4.55 -0.64 1.67
N ILE A 58 -4.16 0.58 1.31
CA ILE A 58 -5.09 1.65 0.94
C ILE A 58 -5.21 1.71 -0.58
N SER A 59 -6.43 1.59 -1.12
CA SER A 59 -6.69 1.70 -2.56
C SER A 59 -6.63 3.14 -3.07
N GLU A 60 -6.63 3.31 -4.39
CA GLU A 60 -6.74 4.64 -5.04
C GLU A 60 -7.96 5.45 -4.59
N SER A 61 -9.09 4.78 -4.36
CA SER A 61 -10.33 5.39 -3.86
C SER A 61 -10.35 5.57 -2.32
N GLY A 62 -9.23 5.31 -1.64
CA GLY A 62 -9.05 5.57 -0.20
C GLY A 62 -9.59 4.47 0.72
N TYR A 63 -10.01 3.32 0.18
CA TYR A 63 -10.51 2.22 0.98
C TYR A 63 -9.35 1.43 1.61
N LYS A 64 -9.49 1.12 2.90
CA LYS A 64 -8.58 0.22 3.62
C LYS A 64 -9.01 -1.22 3.41
N LEU A 65 -8.17 -2.00 2.74
CA LEU A 65 -8.42 -3.41 2.46
C LEU A 65 -7.46 -4.27 3.25
N THR A 66 -8.01 -5.25 3.97
CA THR A 66 -7.21 -6.18 4.77
C THR A 66 -6.95 -7.43 3.96
N PHE A 67 -5.68 -7.71 3.71
CA PHE A 67 -5.17 -8.89 3.04
C PHE A 67 -4.67 -9.91 4.04
N LYS A 68 -4.89 -11.18 3.72
CA LYS A 68 -4.28 -12.33 4.40
C LYS A 68 -3.27 -12.97 3.45
N ASP A 69 -2.28 -13.63 4.01
CA ASP A 69 -1.05 -14.17 3.43
C ASP A 69 -1.18 -14.57 1.96
N ASP A 70 -2.01 -15.58 1.67
CA ASP A 70 -2.13 -16.18 0.34
C ASP A 70 -2.57 -15.16 -0.71
N ARG A 71 -3.49 -14.25 -0.34
CA ARG A 71 -3.95 -13.18 -1.23
C ARG A 71 -2.93 -12.05 -1.29
N LEU A 72 -2.25 -11.75 -0.20
CA LEU A 72 -1.24 -10.69 -0.23
C LEU A 72 -0.12 -11.04 -1.22
N ILE A 73 0.43 -12.25 -1.12
CA ILE A 73 1.51 -12.74 -1.99
C ILE A 73 1.03 -12.92 -3.43
N GLU A 74 -0.25 -13.27 -3.64
CA GLU A 74 -0.79 -13.43 -4.99
C GLU A 74 -0.87 -12.11 -5.77
N TYR A 75 -1.19 -11.01 -5.08
CA TYR A 75 -1.54 -9.73 -5.68
C TYR A 75 -0.47 -8.65 -5.52
N PHE A 76 0.47 -8.82 -4.59
CA PHE A 76 1.44 -7.79 -4.26
C PHE A 76 2.85 -8.36 -4.01
N ASP A 77 3.84 -7.55 -4.38
CA ASP A 77 5.26 -7.87 -4.23
C ASP A 77 5.76 -7.55 -2.82
N ILE A 78 5.62 -8.51 -1.90
CA ILE A 78 6.01 -8.32 -0.49
C ILE A 78 7.53 -8.33 -0.27
N GLU A 79 8.32 -8.74 -1.27
CA GLU A 79 9.78 -8.78 -1.17
C GLU A 79 10.41 -7.41 -1.50
N ASN A 80 9.70 -6.59 -2.28
CA ASN A 80 10.22 -5.31 -2.78
C ASN A 80 9.41 -4.11 -2.25
N ILE A 81 9.53 -3.86 -0.94
CA ILE A 81 8.93 -2.68 -0.30
C ILE A 81 9.77 -1.44 -0.54
N VAL A 82 9.12 -0.37 -0.98
CA VAL A 82 9.78 0.92 -1.20
C VAL A 82 9.20 1.98 -0.28
N VAL A 83 10.07 2.79 0.31
CA VAL A 83 9.68 3.96 1.11
C VAL A 83 9.50 5.14 0.17
N GLN A 84 8.27 5.64 0.07
CA GLN A 84 7.93 6.83 -0.71
C GLN A 84 7.79 8.05 0.20
N GLN A 85 7.97 9.24 -0.37
CA GLN A 85 7.77 10.51 0.33
C GLN A 85 6.60 11.27 -0.29
N TYR A 86 5.58 11.56 0.52
CA TYR A 86 4.53 12.50 0.12
C TYR A 86 5.01 13.93 0.34
N LEU A 87 4.94 14.73 -0.72
CA LEU A 87 5.14 16.18 -0.71
C LEU A 87 3.87 16.81 -1.32
N PRO A 88 3.02 17.48 -0.53
CA PRO A 88 1.90 18.24 -1.07
C PRO A 88 2.46 19.33 -1.98
N SER A 89 2.08 19.30 -3.25
CA SER A 89 2.41 20.38 -4.18
C SER A 89 1.79 21.68 -3.67
N LYS A 90 2.49 22.81 -3.83
CA LYS A 90 2.04 24.14 -3.41
C LYS A 90 0.81 24.66 -4.19
N GLU A 91 0.18 23.83 -5.03
CA GLU A 91 -0.84 24.25 -6.01
C GLU A 91 -2.26 24.36 -5.45
N PHE A 92 -2.47 24.07 -4.15
CA PHE A 92 -3.76 24.24 -3.49
C PHE A 92 -3.71 25.36 -2.44
N LEU A 93 -3.41 26.58 -2.86
CA LEU A 93 -3.71 27.81 -2.10
C LEU A 93 -4.16 28.92 -3.04
#